data_AF-A0A0D2XL15-F1
#
_entry.id   AF-A0A0D2XL15-F1
#
_cell.length_a   1.000
_cell.length_b   1.000
_cell.length_c   1.000
_cell.angle_alpha   90.00
_cell.angle_beta   90.00
_cell.angle_gamma   90.00
#
_symmetry.space_group_name_H-M   'P 1'
#
loop_
_entity.id
_entity.type
_entity.pdbx_description
1 polymer ?
#
loop_
_entity_poly.entity_id
_entity_poly.type
_entity_poly.pdbx_seq_one_letter_code
_entity_poly.pdbx_strand_id
1 'polypeptide(L)'
;MYGDMTFKLAFTKVTISMGLMLAKTAEELCAFLATQIEDSLELHHPEHYTTIVRKRQTPNDPSIFEDKVFQLGFTFSFLVQQLQEIDKRVLLVRVAALVNDTVSRLMARSYTASGKTRKLLGVTFDTGTNGAHIEKLANIQKPIQGKSTSLQLEDVLDSHALSVDDTRTFKEIANSVVHRAARLSSISLAAIPIHRGALNHGTNDEPVDIGVDSSVIEHYPFYLDMVYEGLRAILGI
;
A
#
# COMPACT_ATOMS: atom_id res chain seq x y z
N MET A 1 -3.76 14.43 -12.76
CA MET A 1 -4.66 13.53 -13.51
C MET A 1 -5.36 14.35 -14.58
N TYR A 2 -5.55 13.81 -15.79
CA TYR A 2 -6.11 14.57 -16.93
C TYR A 2 -7.61 14.34 -17.17
N GLY A 3 -8.28 13.50 -16.37
CA GLY A 3 -9.73 13.25 -16.47
C GLY A 3 -10.13 12.25 -17.57
N ASP A 4 -9.16 11.68 -18.27
CA ASP A 4 -9.30 10.76 -19.41
C ASP A 4 -8.73 9.36 -19.11
N MET A 5 -8.66 8.98 -17.82
CA MET A 5 -7.96 7.78 -17.31
C MET A 5 -6.44 7.80 -17.52
N THR A 6 -5.86 8.86 -18.08
CA THR A 6 -4.41 9.03 -18.18
C THR A 6 -3.89 9.88 -17.02
N PHE A 7 -2.66 9.57 -16.60
CA PHE A 7 -1.98 10.28 -15.53
C PHE A 7 -0.48 10.24 -15.78
N LYS A 8 0.19 11.35 -15.44
CA LYS A 8 1.64 11.41 -15.42
C LYS A 8 2.09 11.11 -13.99
N LEU A 9 2.85 10.03 -13.84
CA LEU A 9 3.52 9.70 -12.59
C LEU A 9 4.88 10.41 -12.57
N ALA A 10 5.14 11.08 -11.45
CA ALA A 10 6.46 11.52 -11.06
C ALA A 10 6.71 10.98 -9.64
N PHE A 11 7.83 10.33 -9.43
CA PHE A 11 8.15 9.72 -8.14
C PHE A 11 9.62 9.92 -7.80
N THR A 12 9.88 10.18 -6.53
CA THR A 12 11.22 10.15 -5.94
C THR A 12 11.29 8.93 -5.03
N LYS A 13 12.31 8.09 -5.19
CA LYS A 13 12.57 6.94 -4.31
C LYS A 13 13.90 7.13 -3.61
N VAL A 14 13.88 7.08 -2.27
CA VAL A 14 15.07 7.21 -1.45
C VAL A 14 15.12 6.10 -0.41
N THR A 15 16.31 5.56 -0.19
CA THR A 15 16.58 4.52 0.81
C THR A 15 16.65 5.16 2.19
N ILE A 16 15.92 4.61 3.16
CA ILE A 16 16.05 5.00 4.56
C ILE A 16 17.40 4.45 5.08
N SER A 17 18.23 5.31 5.67
CA SER A 17 19.52 4.87 6.20
C SER A 17 19.35 3.98 7.44
N MET A 18 20.30 3.08 7.69
CA MET A 18 20.25 2.21 8.87
C MET A 18 20.22 3.03 10.18
N GLY A 19 20.92 4.16 10.22
CA GLY A 19 20.87 5.08 11.37
C GLY A 19 19.46 5.60 11.66
N LEU A 20 18.70 5.93 10.61
CA LEU A 20 17.30 6.37 10.75
C LEU A 20 16.35 5.23 11.14
N MET A 21 16.62 4.01 10.68
CA MET A 21 15.83 2.83 11.07
C MET A 21 16.00 2.46 12.56
N LEU A 22 17.13 2.86 13.17
CA LEU A 22 17.42 2.67 14.61
C LEU A 22 17.25 3.96 15.43
N ALA A 23 16.68 5.01 14.83
CA ALA A 23 16.49 6.28 15.49
C ALA A 23 15.65 6.10 16.76
N LYS A 24 16.07 6.76 17.84
CA LYS A 24 15.40 6.64 19.15
C LYS A 24 14.06 7.37 19.19
N THR A 25 13.87 8.32 18.29
CA THR A 25 12.68 9.18 18.24
C THR A 25 12.10 9.19 16.84
N ALA A 26 10.78 9.34 16.74
CA ALA A 26 10.10 9.48 15.46
C ALA A 26 10.39 10.83 14.78
N GLU A 27 10.88 11.83 15.52
CA GLU A 27 11.20 13.17 15.01
C GLU A 27 12.26 13.11 13.90
N GLU A 28 13.31 12.30 14.08
CA GLU A 28 14.38 12.15 13.08
C GLU A 28 13.85 11.59 11.76
N LEU A 29 13.00 10.55 11.84
CA LEU A 29 12.36 9.96 10.66
C LEU A 29 11.38 10.95 10.02
N CYS A 30 10.57 11.66 10.82
CA CYS A 30 9.61 12.64 10.31
C CYS A 30 10.30 13.83 9.63
N ALA A 31 11.41 14.32 10.19
CA ALA A 31 12.21 15.39 9.61
C ALA A 31 12.88 14.94 8.30
N PHE A 32 13.35 13.70 8.24
CA PHE A 32 13.83 13.09 7.00
C PHE A 32 12.73 13.04 5.94
N LEU A 33 11.54 12.53 6.27
CA LEU A 33 10.40 12.46 5.35
C LEU A 33 9.99 13.86 4.86
N ALA A 34 9.93 14.86 5.74
CA ALA A 34 9.61 16.23 5.36
C ALA A 34 10.64 16.82 4.39
N THR A 35 11.93 16.48 4.56
CA THR A 35 12.98 16.83 3.58
C THR A 35 12.71 16.20 2.22
N GLN A 36 12.39 14.90 2.21
CA GLN A 36 12.13 14.19 0.96
C GLN A 36 10.90 14.72 0.22
N ILE A 37 9.87 15.17 0.95
CA ILE A 37 8.70 15.82 0.38
C ILE A 37 9.09 17.15 -0.28
N GLU A 38 9.90 17.96 0.41
CA GLU A 38 10.40 19.23 -0.12
C GLU A 38 11.22 19.06 -1.40
N ASP A 39 12.21 18.17 -1.38
CA ASP A 39 13.06 17.88 -2.53
C ASP A 39 12.24 17.38 -3.73
N SER A 40 11.21 16.55 -3.48
CA SER A 40 10.29 16.07 -4.51
C SER A 40 9.41 17.19 -5.08
N LEU A 41 8.93 18.11 -4.24
CA LEU A 41 8.16 19.28 -4.68
C LEU A 41 9.01 20.23 -5.52
N GLU A 42 10.27 20.47 -5.14
CA GLU A 42 11.20 21.27 -5.93
C GLU A 42 11.47 20.64 -7.30
N LEU A 43 11.68 19.33 -7.34
CA LEU A 43 11.99 18.61 -8.57
C LEU A 43 10.80 18.50 -9.53
N HIS A 44 9.62 18.18 -9.01
CA HIS A 44 8.46 17.80 -9.84
C HIS A 44 7.39 18.89 -9.96
N HIS A 45 7.37 19.86 -9.04
CA HIS A 45 6.38 20.94 -8.97
C HIS A 45 7.03 22.31 -8.70
N PRO A 46 7.96 22.78 -9.56
CA PRO A 46 8.73 24.00 -9.34
C PRO A 46 7.84 25.26 -9.18
N GLU A 47 6.69 25.31 -9.85
CA GLU A 47 5.69 26.38 -9.69
C GLU A 47 5.11 26.45 -8.27
N HIS A 48 4.87 25.31 -7.63
CA HIS A 48 4.46 25.26 -6.23
C HIS A 48 5.64 25.61 -5.31
N TYR A 49 6.83 25.09 -5.61
CA TYR A 49 8.02 25.36 -4.79
C TYR A 49 8.39 26.85 -4.76
N THR A 50 8.29 27.56 -5.88
CA THR A 50 8.49 29.02 -5.89
C THR A 50 7.50 29.76 -4.99
N THR A 51 6.28 29.25 -4.82
CA THR A 51 5.30 29.81 -3.88
C THR A 51 5.70 29.53 -2.42
N ILE A 52 6.25 28.34 -2.12
CA ILE A 52 6.82 28.01 -0.81
C ILE A 52 7.96 28.99 -0.46
N VAL A 53 8.89 29.20 -1.40
CA VAL A 53 10.01 30.14 -1.23
C VAL A 53 9.50 31.56 -0.97
N ARG A 54 8.51 32.04 -1.73
CA ARG A 54 7.88 33.35 -1.49
C ARG A 54 7.25 33.43 -0.11
N LYS A 55 6.49 32.42 0.32
CA LYS A 55 5.88 32.41 1.67
C LYS A 55 6.91 32.50 2.80
N ARG A 56 8.06 31.83 2.64
CA ARG A 56 9.16 31.89 3.62
C ARG A 56 9.79 33.29 3.69
N GLN A 57 9.86 34.00 2.56
CA GLN A 57 10.40 35.37 2.49
C GLN A 57 9.40 36.43 2.98
N THR A 58 8.10 36.24 2.69
CA THR A 58 7.01 37.17 3.04
C THR A 58 5.86 36.44 3.74
N PRO A 59 5.97 36.16 5.05
CA PRO A 59 5.00 35.31 5.77
C PRO A 59 3.57 35.86 5.82
N ASN A 60 3.41 37.18 5.76
CA ASN A 60 2.12 37.87 5.86
C ASN A 60 1.57 38.32 4.50
N ASP A 61 2.03 37.72 3.41
CA ASP A 61 1.55 38.07 2.07
C ASP A 61 0.10 37.56 1.86
N PRO A 62 -0.90 38.46 1.75
CA PRO A 62 -2.30 38.07 1.57
C PRO A 62 -2.60 37.50 0.18
N SER A 63 -1.65 37.53 -0.77
CA SER A 63 -1.82 36.98 -2.12
C SER A 63 -1.56 35.47 -2.23
N ILE A 64 -1.16 34.81 -1.13
CA ILE A 64 -1.01 33.35 -1.06
C ILE A 64 -2.39 32.75 -0.76
N PHE A 65 -3.20 32.58 -1.81
CA PHE A 65 -4.53 31.95 -1.74
C PHE A 65 -4.47 30.47 -1.31
N GLU A 66 -5.54 29.98 -0.69
CA GLU A 66 -5.71 28.55 -0.34
C GLU A 66 -5.58 27.61 -1.55
N ASP A 67 -5.84 28.11 -2.76
CA ASP A 67 -5.77 27.38 -4.03
C ASP A 67 -4.35 26.93 -4.40
N LYS A 68 -3.32 27.49 -3.75
CA LYS A 68 -1.91 27.11 -3.96
C LYS A 68 -1.41 26.06 -2.97
N VAL A 69 -2.27 25.59 -2.07
CA VAL A 69 -1.95 24.53 -1.12
C VAL A 69 -1.92 23.18 -1.85
N PHE A 70 -0.79 22.49 -1.77
CA PHE A 70 -0.63 21.20 -2.41
C PHE A 70 -1.33 20.11 -1.59
N GLN A 71 -2.22 19.34 -2.22
CA GLN A 71 -2.94 18.26 -1.55
C GLN A 71 -2.13 16.98 -1.59
N LEU A 72 -1.78 16.45 -0.42
CA LEU A 72 -0.98 15.23 -0.27
C LEU A 72 -1.83 14.10 0.34
N GLY A 73 -1.67 12.90 -0.20
CA GLY A 73 -2.20 11.67 0.39
C GLY A 73 -1.08 10.92 1.11
N PHE A 74 -1.35 10.43 2.32
CA PHE A 74 -0.43 9.59 3.08
C PHE A 74 -0.94 8.17 3.16
N THR A 75 -0.01 7.20 3.13
CA THR A 75 -0.36 5.79 3.32
C THR A 75 -0.01 5.21 4.69
N PHE A 76 0.57 6.03 5.59
CA PHE A 76 1.09 5.58 6.88
C PHE A 76 0.25 6.03 8.08
N SER A 77 0.23 5.18 9.11
CA SER A 77 -0.66 5.27 10.27
C SER A 77 -0.33 6.38 11.29
N PHE A 78 0.78 7.11 11.17
CA PHE A 78 1.26 8.05 12.20
C PHE A 78 1.41 9.49 11.69
N LEU A 79 0.27 10.17 11.54
CA LEU A 79 0.21 11.51 10.94
C LEU A 79 0.65 12.66 11.87
N VAL A 80 0.42 12.56 13.17
CA VAL A 80 0.54 13.71 14.07
C VAL A 80 1.96 14.27 14.13
N GLN A 81 2.97 13.41 14.24
CA GLN A 81 4.39 13.83 14.29
C GLN A 81 4.91 14.24 12.90
N GLN A 82 4.42 13.61 11.83
CA GLN A 82 4.81 13.96 10.46
C GLN A 82 4.33 15.36 10.08
N LEU A 83 3.10 15.72 10.46
CA LEU A 83 2.54 17.05 10.20
C LEU A 83 3.37 18.16 10.87
N GLN A 84 3.84 17.94 12.10
CA GLN A 84 4.66 18.92 12.81
C GLN A 84 5.96 19.23 12.07
N GLU A 85 6.65 18.22 11.54
CA GLU A 85 7.90 18.43 10.78
C GLU A 85 7.67 19.06 9.39
N ILE A 86 6.54 18.75 8.75
CA ILE A 86 6.12 19.39 7.49
C ILE A 86 5.80 20.88 7.73
N ASP A 87 5.11 21.19 8.83
CA ASP A 87 4.74 22.56 9.21
C ASP A 87 5.98 23.40 9.54
N LYS A 88 6.97 22.83 10.24
CA LYS A 88 8.27 23.49 10.50
C LYS A 88 8.96 23.92 9.22
N ARG A 89 8.74 23.21 8.11
CA ARG A 89 9.31 23.53 6.80
C ARG A 89 8.42 24.44 5.95
N VAL A 90 7.20 24.80 6.38
CA VAL A 90 6.32 25.73 5.65
C VAL A 90 6.00 25.22 4.22
N LEU A 91 5.87 23.90 4.03
CA LEU A 91 5.76 23.29 2.69
C LEU A 91 4.43 23.56 1.97
N LEU A 92 3.50 24.32 2.57
CA LEU A 92 2.17 24.60 1.99
C LEU A 92 1.44 23.33 1.53
N VAL A 93 1.58 22.25 2.29
CA VAL A 93 0.93 20.98 2.03
C VAL A 93 -0.28 20.82 2.95
N ARG A 94 -1.38 20.28 2.41
CA ARG A 94 -2.53 19.83 3.19
C ARG A 94 -2.71 18.34 2.98
N VAL A 95 -2.82 17.60 4.09
CA VAL A 95 -3.18 16.18 4.03
C VAL A 95 -4.64 16.06 3.72
N ALA A 96 -4.96 15.60 2.51
CA ALA A 96 -6.32 15.44 2.03
C ALA A 96 -6.86 14.02 2.27
N ALA A 97 -5.98 13.02 2.35
CA ALA A 97 -6.36 11.64 2.55
C ALA A 97 -5.30 10.88 3.35
N LEU A 98 -5.78 10.02 4.24
CA LEU A 98 -5.00 8.98 4.90
C LEU A 98 -5.57 7.63 4.48
N VAL A 99 -4.78 6.84 3.74
CA VAL A 99 -5.27 5.64 3.08
C VAL A 99 -4.24 4.52 3.21
N ASN A 100 -4.58 3.40 3.86
CA ASN A 100 -3.66 2.25 3.90
C ASN A 100 -3.37 1.71 2.49
N ASP A 101 -2.19 1.11 2.30
CA ASP A 101 -1.71 0.50 1.05
C ASP A 101 -2.77 -0.39 0.35
N THR A 102 -3.52 -1.20 1.09
CA THR A 102 -4.58 -2.08 0.52
C THR A 102 -5.73 -1.31 -0.14
N VAL A 103 -6.15 -0.19 0.47
CA VAL A 103 -7.19 0.69 -0.08
C VAL A 103 -6.62 1.49 -1.25
N SER A 104 -5.39 1.98 -1.12
CA SER A 104 -4.67 2.65 -2.21
C SER A 104 -4.53 1.73 -3.43
N ARG A 105 -4.23 0.45 -3.22
CA ARG A 105 -4.14 -0.57 -4.28
C ARG A 105 -5.46 -0.82 -4.96
N LEU A 106 -6.55 -0.95 -4.19
CA LEU A 106 -7.91 -1.08 -4.73
C LEU A 106 -8.29 0.13 -5.59
N MET A 107 -7.99 1.35 -5.12
CA MET A 107 -8.29 2.58 -5.86
C MET A 107 -7.46 2.70 -7.14
N ALA A 108 -6.14 2.44 -7.06
CA ALA A 108 -5.25 2.47 -8.21
C ALA A 108 -5.67 1.46 -9.28
N ARG A 109 -6.02 0.23 -8.88
CA ARG A 109 -6.54 -0.79 -9.81
C ARG A 109 -7.87 -0.39 -10.41
N SER A 110 -8.77 0.18 -9.61
CA SER A 110 -10.09 0.65 -10.08
C SER A 110 -9.97 1.76 -11.13
N TYR A 111 -8.93 2.59 -11.04
CA TYR A 111 -8.66 3.67 -12.00
C TYR A 111 -7.99 3.17 -13.29
N THR A 112 -7.06 2.20 -13.18
CA THR A 112 -6.27 1.69 -14.32
C THR A 112 -6.94 0.56 -15.09
N ALA A 113 -7.88 -0.17 -14.47
CA ALA A 113 -8.62 -1.23 -15.12
C ALA A 113 -9.62 -0.64 -16.12
N SER A 114 -9.26 -0.68 -17.40
CA SER A 114 -10.14 -0.34 -18.51
C SER A 114 -11.14 -1.48 -18.77
N GLY A 115 -12.44 -1.17 -18.77
CA GLY A 115 -13.51 -2.12 -19.13
C GLY A 115 -14.56 -2.40 -18.05
N LYS A 116 -15.53 -3.26 -18.39
CA LYS A 116 -16.68 -3.69 -17.56
C LYS A 116 -16.32 -4.80 -16.57
N THR A 117 -15.20 -4.69 -15.88
CA THR A 117 -14.85 -5.65 -14.81
C THR A 117 -15.36 -5.13 -13.48
N ARG A 118 -15.81 -6.04 -12.62
CA ARG A 118 -16.26 -5.71 -11.26
C ARG A 118 -15.03 -5.66 -10.34
N LYS A 119 -14.64 -4.45 -9.93
CA LYS A 119 -13.49 -4.20 -9.06
C LYS A 119 -13.91 -4.40 -7.61
N LEU A 120 -13.48 -5.50 -7.01
CA LEU A 120 -14.03 -5.96 -5.73
C LEU A 120 -13.05 -5.90 -4.58
N LEU A 121 -11.75 -6.03 -4.85
CA LEU A 121 -10.77 -6.34 -3.81
C LEU A 121 -9.37 -5.80 -4.16
N GLY A 122 -8.74 -5.14 -3.20
CA GLY A 122 -7.31 -4.84 -3.18
C GLY A 122 -6.64 -5.66 -2.07
N VAL A 123 -5.56 -6.38 -2.38
CA VAL A 123 -4.83 -7.21 -1.42
C VAL A 123 -3.35 -6.88 -1.47
N THR A 124 -2.71 -6.88 -0.30
CA THR A 124 -1.25 -6.82 -0.16
C THR A 124 -0.73 -8.13 0.43
N PHE A 125 0.34 -8.68 -0.16
CA PHE A 125 1.06 -9.84 0.36
C PHE A 125 2.57 -9.54 0.45
N ASP A 126 3.04 -9.11 1.62
CA ASP A 126 4.45 -8.78 1.91
C ASP A 126 4.88 -9.41 3.25
N THR A 127 5.61 -8.68 4.11
CA THR A 127 5.92 -9.09 5.50
C THR A 127 4.66 -9.28 6.37
N GLY A 128 3.51 -8.76 5.90
CA GLY A 128 2.17 -9.06 6.40
C GLY A 128 1.18 -9.22 5.24
N THR A 129 -0.01 -9.76 5.54
CA THR A 129 -1.11 -9.90 4.58
C THR A 129 -2.30 -9.05 5.02
N ASN A 130 -2.84 -8.24 4.11
CA ASN A 130 -4.02 -7.41 4.38
C ASN A 130 -4.90 -7.28 3.12
N GLY A 131 -6.19 -6.99 3.29
CA GLY A 131 -7.13 -6.84 2.17
C GLY A 131 -8.20 -5.79 2.45
N ALA A 132 -8.60 -5.07 1.40
CA ALA A 132 -9.66 -4.08 1.43
C ALA A 132 -10.68 -4.33 0.30
N HIS A 133 -11.97 -4.30 0.62
CA HIS A 133 -13.06 -4.45 -0.32
C HIS A 133 -14.15 -3.39 -0.10
N ILE A 134 -14.96 -3.12 -1.11
CA ILE A 134 -16.05 -2.13 -1.02
C ILE A 134 -17.30 -2.78 -0.45
N GLU A 135 -17.73 -2.44 0.77
CA GLU A 135 -18.94 -2.98 1.43
C GLU A 135 -20.16 -2.06 1.41
N LYS A 136 -21.36 -2.66 1.34
CA LYS A 136 -22.62 -1.92 1.48
C LYS A 136 -22.72 -1.41 2.91
N LEU A 137 -22.96 -0.11 3.07
CA LEU A 137 -23.05 0.52 4.40
C LEU A 137 -24.07 -0.17 5.32
N ALA A 138 -25.19 -0.63 4.78
CA ALA A 138 -26.23 -1.36 5.53
C ALA A 138 -25.72 -2.66 6.21
N ASN A 139 -24.63 -3.24 5.72
CA ASN A 139 -24.03 -4.45 6.27
C ASN A 139 -23.00 -4.16 7.39
N ILE A 140 -22.58 -2.91 7.55
CA ILE A 140 -21.59 -2.50 8.57
C ILE A 140 -22.33 -2.11 9.85
N GLN A 141 -22.64 -3.11 10.67
CA GLN A 141 -23.39 -2.91 11.92
C GLN A 141 -22.50 -2.52 13.11
N LYS A 142 -21.17 -2.67 12.96
CA LYS A 142 -20.22 -2.34 14.02
C LYS A 142 -19.99 -0.81 14.06
N PRO A 143 -20.15 -0.15 15.22
CA PRO A 143 -19.78 1.26 15.34
C PRO A 143 -18.26 1.42 15.19
N ILE A 144 -17.85 2.42 14.43
CA ILE A 144 -16.43 2.72 14.19
C ILE A 144 -15.86 3.34 15.49
N GLN A 145 -15.24 2.53 16.32
CA GLN A 145 -14.46 2.96 17.49
C GLN A 145 -13.02 2.45 17.34
N GLY A 146 -12.05 3.36 17.41
CA GLY A 146 -10.63 3.04 17.24
C GLY A 146 -9.94 2.75 18.58
N LYS A 147 -9.31 1.58 18.70
CA LYS A 147 -8.21 1.32 19.64
C LYS A 147 -7.05 0.71 18.86
N SER A 148 -5.87 1.28 19.02
CA SER A 148 -4.62 0.82 18.40
C SER A 148 -3.97 -0.23 19.28
N THR A 149 -3.48 -1.34 18.69
CA THR A 149 -2.71 -2.37 19.38
C THR A 149 -1.43 -2.63 18.59
N SER A 150 -0.29 -2.60 19.29
CA SER A 150 1.05 -2.88 18.80
C SER A 150 1.35 -4.39 18.85
N LEU A 151 1.85 -4.97 17.75
CA LEU A 151 2.38 -6.34 17.71
C LEU A 151 3.92 -6.29 17.60
N GLN A 152 4.58 -7.18 18.35
CA GLN A 152 6.04 -7.39 18.38
C GLN A 152 6.43 -8.58 17.49
N LEU A 153 7.68 -8.57 16.98
CA LEU A 153 8.29 -9.65 16.18
C LEU A 153 9.72 -9.90 16.70
N GLU A 154 10.13 -11.18 16.78
CA GLU A 154 11.48 -11.62 17.16
C GLU A 154 12.05 -12.59 16.10
N ASP A 155 13.38 -12.64 16.00
CA ASP A 155 14.18 -13.26 14.93
C ASP A 155 15.21 -14.25 15.52
N VAL A 156 15.53 -15.34 14.81
CA VAL A 156 16.67 -16.25 15.08
C VAL A 156 17.05 -17.00 13.80
N LEU A 157 18.35 -17.09 13.47
CA LEU A 157 19.02 -18.31 12.98
C LEU A 157 20.55 -18.15 12.94
N ASP A 158 21.27 -19.18 13.40
CA ASP A 158 22.74 -19.28 13.45
C ASP A 158 23.23 -20.37 12.47
N SER A 159 24.33 -20.14 11.77
CA SER A 159 24.73 -20.92 10.60
C SER A 159 25.70 -22.08 10.90
N HIS A 160 25.40 -23.27 10.35
CA HIS A 160 26.36 -24.37 10.15
C HIS A 160 26.45 -24.73 8.67
N ALA A 161 27.62 -25.24 8.23
CA ALA A 161 27.85 -25.62 6.85
C ALA A 161 26.96 -26.81 6.46
N LEU A 162 26.06 -26.60 5.50
CA LEU A 162 25.01 -27.54 5.10
C LEU A 162 25.52 -28.62 4.14
N SER A 163 25.09 -29.86 4.36
CA SER A 163 25.25 -30.97 3.40
C SER A 163 24.27 -30.82 2.22
N VAL A 164 24.53 -31.52 1.11
CA VAL A 164 23.64 -31.52 -0.07
C VAL A 164 22.26 -32.11 0.26
N ASP A 165 22.21 -33.12 1.14
CA ASP A 165 20.96 -33.74 1.60
C ASP A 165 20.14 -32.80 2.50
N ASP A 166 20.81 -31.99 3.33
CA ASP A 166 20.15 -30.97 4.14
C ASP A 166 19.53 -29.91 3.22
N THR A 167 20.28 -29.45 2.21
CA THR A 167 19.81 -28.45 1.26
C THR A 167 18.57 -28.91 0.50
N ARG A 168 18.49 -30.20 0.13
CA ARG A 168 17.30 -30.80 -0.49
C ARG A 168 16.12 -30.82 0.47
N THR A 169 16.34 -31.26 1.70
CA THR A 169 15.29 -31.32 2.73
C THR A 169 14.74 -29.93 3.05
N PHE A 170 15.62 -28.94 3.20
CA PHE A 170 15.25 -27.54 3.37
C PHE A 170 14.44 -27.01 2.18
N LYS A 171 14.83 -27.35 0.95
CA LYS A 171 14.07 -26.97 -0.25
C LYS A 171 12.66 -27.54 -0.23
N GLU A 172 12.48 -28.80 0.16
CA GLU A 172 11.17 -29.46 0.24
C GLU A 172 10.28 -28.84 1.33
N ILE A 173 10.86 -28.52 2.50
CA ILE A 173 10.15 -27.82 3.59
C ILE A 173 9.77 -26.40 3.16
N ALA A 174 10.71 -25.64 2.60
CA ALA A 174 10.46 -24.28 2.12
C ALA A 174 9.36 -24.27 1.06
N ASN A 175 9.42 -25.19 0.10
CA ASN A 175 8.39 -25.33 -0.93
C ASN A 175 7.00 -25.64 -0.31
N SER A 176 6.95 -26.50 0.70
CA SER A 176 5.71 -26.82 1.41
C SER A 176 5.14 -25.62 2.17
N VAL A 177 5.99 -24.81 2.81
CA VAL A 177 5.59 -23.57 3.49
C VAL A 177 4.99 -22.58 2.50
N VAL A 178 5.61 -22.45 1.33
CA VAL A 178 5.16 -21.52 0.28
C VAL A 178 3.86 -22.00 -0.35
N HIS A 179 3.72 -23.29 -0.68
CA HIS A 179 2.47 -23.87 -1.15
C HIS A 179 1.34 -23.68 -0.14
N ARG A 180 1.61 -23.85 1.16
CA ARG A 180 0.64 -23.58 2.22
C ARG A 180 0.25 -22.11 2.25
N ALA A 181 1.21 -21.20 2.16
CA ALA A 181 0.94 -19.76 2.12
C ALA A 181 0.06 -19.39 0.91
N ALA A 182 0.41 -19.88 -0.28
CA ALA A 182 -0.36 -19.65 -1.50
C ALA A 182 -1.81 -20.18 -1.38
N ARG A 183 -2.02 -21.35 -0.77
CA ARG A 183 -3.37 -21.87 -0.49
C ARG A 183 -4.15 -20.97 0.47
N LEU A 184 -3.56 -20.50 1.57
CA LEU A 184 -4.23 -19.58 2.50
C LEU A 184 -4.58 -18.23 1.83
N SER A 185 -3.68 -17.70 1.02
CA SER A 185 -3.92 -16.52 0.18
C SER A 185 -5.10 -16.74 -0.77
N SER A 186 -5.18 -17.90 -1.43
CA SER A 186 -6.29 -18.25 -2.33
C SER A 186 -7.65 -18.29 -1.61
N ILE A 187 -7.71 -18.80 -0.37
CA ILE A 187 -8.94 -18.80 0.44
C ILE A 187 -9.43 -17.38 0.66
N SER A 188 -8.51 -16.48 1.03
CA SER A 188 -8.84 -15.08 1.30
C SER A 188 -9.30 -14.35 0.04
N LEU A 189 -8.65 -14.62 -1.09
CA LEU A 189 -9.01 -14.07 -2.40
C LEU A 189 -10.36 -14.59 -2.92
N ALA A 190 -10.70 -15.85 -2.66
CA ALA A 190 -11.96 -16.46 -3.07
C ALA A 190 -13.15 -16.06 -2.17
N ALA A 191 -12.91 -15.89 -0.86
CA ALA A 191 -13.96 -15.66 0.12
C ALA A 191 -14.81 -14.42 -0.19
N ILE A 192 -14.19 -13.33 -0.63
CA ILE A 192 -14.89 -12.05 -0.87
C ILE A 192 -15.78 -12.12 -2.13
N PRO A 193 -15.30 -12.59 -3.30
CA PRO A 193 -16.16 -12.83 -4.46
C PRO A 193 -17.31 -13.80 -4.17
N ILE A 194 -17.07 -14.88 -3.43
CA ILE A 194 -18.11 -15.86 -3.05
C ILE A 194 -19.16 -15.20 -2.15
N HIS A 195 -18.73 -14.55 -1.06
CA HIS A 195 -19.63 -13.87 -0.13
C HIS A 195 -20.48 -12.79 -0.81
N ARG A 196 -19.92 -12.13 -1.85
CA ARG A 196 -20.65 -11.14 -2.65
C ARG A 196 -21.61 -11.71 -3.67
N GLY A 197 -21.66 -13.03 -3.85
CA GLY A 197 -22.36 -13.67 -4.96
C GLY A 197 -21.81 -13.21 -6.32
N ALA A 198 -20.58 -12.70 -6.36
CA ALA A 198 -19.97 -12.13 -7.56
C ALA A 198 -19.60 -13.19 -8.60
N LEU A 199 -19.58 -14.46 -8.18
CA LEU A 199 -19.28 -15.65 -8.98
C LEU A 199 -20.54 -16.46 -9.32
N ASN A 200 -21.74 -15.98 -8.95
CA ASN A 200 -22.99 -16.70 -9.21
C ASN A 200 -23.35 -16.67 -10.70
N HIS A 201 -23.78 -17.81 -11.25
CA HIS A 201 -24.29 -17.90 -12.62
C HIS A 201 -25.44 -16.91 -12.83
N GLY A 202 -25.27 -15.97 -13.77
CA GLY A 202 -26.23 -14.91 -14.08
C GLY A 202 -25.67 -13.48 -14.08
N THR A 203 -24.45 -13.26 -13.58
CA THR A 203 -23.80 -11.94 -13.66
C THR A 203 -23.06 -11.72 -14.99
N ASN A 204 -23.78 -11.53 -16.11
CA ASN A 204 -23.29 -11.03 -17.42
C ASN A 204 -21.94 -11.56 -17.99
N ASP A 205 -21.40 -12.69 -17.53
CA ASP A 205 -20.02 -13.14 -17.84
C ASP A 205 -18.93 -12.06 -17.56
N GLU A 206 -19.23 -11.07 -16.71
CA GLU A 206 -18.26 -10.03 -16.39
C GLU A 206 -17.17 -10.58 -15.48
N PRO A 207 -15.88 -10.56 -15.90
CA PRO A 207 -14.80 -11.09 -15.09
C PRO A 207 -14.60 -10.23 -13.83
N VAL A 208 -14.31 -10.92 -12.73
CA VAL A 208 -13.92 -10.28 -11.46
C VAL A 208 -12.45 -9.92 -11.53
N ASP A 209 -12.13 -8.65 -11.35
CA ASP A 209 -10.76 -8.16 -11.31
C ASP A 209 -10.32 -7.90 -9.86
N ILE A 210 -9.19 -8.50 -9.47
CA ILE A 210 -8.61 -8.38 -8.13
C ILE A 210 -7.26 -7.70 -8.27
N GLY A 211 -7.09 -6.55 -7.60
CA GLY A 211 -5.82 -5.84 -7.55
C GLY A 211 -4.92 -6.45 -6.50
N VAL A 212 -3.77 -6.97 -6.90
CA VAL A 212 -2.79 -7.55 -5.97
C VAL A 212 -1.48 -6.76 -6.02
N ASP A 213 -0.99 -6.36 -4.85
CA ASP A 213 0.36 -5.81 -4.66
C ASP A 213 1.15 -6.79 -3.79
N SER A 214 2.30 -7.25 -4.24
CA SER A 214 3.02 -8.28 -3.50
C SER A 214 4.44 -8.44 -4.00
N SER A 215 5.39 -8.11 -3.14
CA SER A 215 6.78 -8.49 -3.35
C SER A 215 6.94 -10.02 -3.46
N VAL A 216 6.12 -10.80 -2.74
CA VAL A 216 6.14 -12.27 -2.83
C VAL A 216 5.72 -12.78 -4.20
N ILE A 217 4.66 -12.23 -4.80
CA ILE A 217 4.25 -12.60 -6.16
C ILE A 217 5.28 -12.14 -7.19
N GLU A 218 5.87 -10.96 -6.99
CA GLU A 218 6.87 -10.42 -7.91
C GLU A 218 8.21 -11.18 -7.87
N HIS A 219 8.64 -11.63 -6.68
CA HIS A 219 9.99 -12.17 -6.46
C HIS A 219 10.01 -13.69 -6.23
N TYR A 220 8.89 -14.32 -5.88
CA TYR A 220 8.82 -15.76 -5.67
C TYR A 220 8.27 -16.46 -6.92
N PRO A 221 9.11 -17.23 -7.66
CA PRO A 221 8.70 -17.89 -8.89
C PRO A 221 7.50 -18.81 -8.66
N PHE A 222 6.55 -18.81 -9.59
CA PHE A 222 5.37 -19.68 -9.61
C PHE A 222 4.41 -19.50 -8.42
N TYR A 223 4.61 -18.51 -7.54
CA TYR A 223 3.69 -18.25 -6.42
C TYR A 223 2.27 -17.96 -6.91
N LEU A 224 2.17 -17.17 -7.99
CA LEU A 224 0.87 -16.88 -8.60
C LEU A 224 0.20 -18.14 -9.16
N ASP A 225 0.96 -19.07 -9.74
CA ASP A 225 0.43 -20.34 -10.23
C ASP A 225 -0.12 -21.19 -9.07
N MET A 226 0.61 -21.27 -7.96
CA MET A 226 0.14 -21.95 -6.74
C MET A 226 -1.13 -21.31 -6.16
N VAL A 227 -1.25 -19.98 -6.24
CA VAL A 227 -2.47 -19.27 -5.83
C VAL A 227 -3.63 -19.63 -6.76
N TYR A 228 -3.41 -19.68 -8.08
CA TYR A 228 -4.44 -20.12 -9.03
C TYR A 228 -4.86 -21.57 -8.84
N GLU A 229 -3.93 -22.48 -8.55
CA GLU A 229 -4.23 -23.86 -8.17
C GLU A 229 -5.12 -23.92 -6.92
N GLY A 230 -4.81 -23.10 -5.91
CA GLY A 230 -5.63 -22.98 -4.71
C GLY A 230 -7.04 -22.45 -5.02
N LEU A 231 -7.14 -21.41 -5.85
CA LEU A 231 -8.43 -20.84 -6.27
C LEU A 231 -9.29 -21.86 -7.03
N ARG A 232 -8.70 -22.61 -7.96
CA ARG A 232 -9.36 -23.70 -8.70
C ARG A 232 -9.90 -24.76 -7.76
N ALA A 233 -9.08 -25.20 -6.80
CA ALA A 233 -9.49 -26.17 -5.80
C ALA A 233 -10.66 -25.69 -4.92
N ILE A 234 -10.69 -24.41 -4.55
CA ILE A 234 -11.79 -23.82 -3.76
C ILE A 234 -13.08 -23.73 -4.58
N LEU A 235 -12.97 -23.33 -5.85
CA LEU A 235 -14.11 -23.13 -6.73
C LEU A 235 -14.61 -24.44 -7.38
N GLY A 236 -13.87 -25.54 -7.24
CA GLY A 236 -14.24 -26.85 -7.78
C GLY A 236 -14.12 -26.94 -9.31
N ILE A 237 -13.18 -26.19 -9.90
CA ILE A 237 -12.94 -26.09 -11.36
C ILE A 237 -11.53 -26.52 -11.75
#